data_AF-A0A3D3VS53-F1
#
_entry.id   AF-A0A3D3VS53-F1
#
_cell.length_a   1.000
_cell.length_b   1.000
_cell.length_c   1.000
_cell.angle_alpha   90.00
_cell.angle_beta   90.00
_cell.angle_gamma   90.00
#
_symmetry.space_group_name_H-M   'P 1'
#
loop_
_entity.id
_entity.type
_entity.pdbx_description
1 polymer ?
#
loop_
_entity_poly.entity_id
_entity_poly.type
_entity_poly.pdbx_seq_one_letter_code
_entity_poly.pdbx_strand_id
1 'polypeptide(L)'
;MSSLKGTIGLFAGDGELPVEIARRLSGEGNPPVAFSFREDTASLEECTSEVIKVGRPEIGKIVKDLENRDISSLILAGLVPKKLIYRADLMDDDLRNIISTLSSRDDHAVLGAVVSFFESRGIRVLPYREIVPEMLAREGIIAGRRPLP
;
A
#
# COMPACT_ATOMS: atom_id res chain seq x y z
N MET A 1 -20.26 -2.17 -9.33
CA MET A 1 -19.07 -2.35 -8.47
C MET A 1 -18.69 -3.82 -8.56
N SER A 2 -17.59 -4.13 -9.25
CA SER A 2 -17.12 -5.52 -9.31
C SER A 2 -16.75 -5.93 -7.90
N SER A 3 -17.40 -6.96 -7.37
CA SER A 3 -17.04 -7.58 -6.10
C SER A 3 -15.54 -7.89 -6.16
N LEU A 4 -14.74 -7.23 -5.32
CA LEU A 4 -13.37 -7.64 -5.04
C LEU A 4 -13.48 -9.00 -4.35
N LYS A 5 -13.51 -10.08 -5.14
CA LYS A 5 -13.58 -11.44 -4.63
C LYS A 5 -12.17 -11.86 -4.25
N GLY A 6 -11.95 -12.11 -2.97
CA GLY A 6 -10.68 -12.57 -2.43
C GLY A 6 -10.09 -11.61 -1.40
N THR A 7 -9.32 -12.17 -0.47
CA THR A 7 -8.60 -11.39 0.54
C THR A 7 -7.64 -10.42 -0.13
N ILE A 8 -7.60 -9.18 0.35
CA ILE A 8 -6.72 -8.13 -0.16
C ILE A 8 -5.54 -7.97 0.79
N GLY A 9 -4.33 -7.89 0.22
CA GLY A 9 -3.15 -7.41 0.93
C GLY A 9 -3.20 -5.89 1.04
N LEU A 10 -2.88 -5.35 2.22
CA LEU A 10 -2.71 -3.92 2.45
C LEU A 10 -1.28 -3.65 2.90
N PHE A 11 -0.48 -3.08 2.02
CA PHE A 11 0.81 -2.53 2.42
C PHE A 11 0.57 -1.19 3.13
N ALA A 12 0.78 -1.17 4.45
CA ALA A 12 0.49 -0.04 5.33
C ALA A 12 1.76 0.70 5.74
N GLY A 13 2.00 1.83 5.08
CA GLY A 13 2.94 2.85 5.55
C GLY A 13 2.35 3.69 6.70
N ASP A 14 3.04 4.78 7.03
CA ASP A 14 2.59 5.72 8.06
C ASP A 14 1.37 6.57 7.60
N GLY A 15 0.64 7.11 8.59
CA GLY A 15 -0.52 7.99 8.39
C GLY A 15 -1.87 7.27 8.52
N GLU A 16 -2.96 8.01 8.32
CA GLU A 16 -4.32 7.49 8.56
C GLU A 16 -4.93 6.76 7.35
N LEU A 17 -4.41 6.99 6.14
CA LEU A 17 -4.95 6.40 4.91
C LEU A 17 -5.04 4.87 4.95
N PRO A 18 -4.01 4.11 5.41
CA PRO A 18 -4.13 2.65 5.52
C PRO A 18 -5.23 2.19 6.48
N VAL A 19 -5.43 2.91 7.60
CA VAL A 19 -6.45 2.58 8.61
C VAL A 19 -7.85 2.80 8.02
N GLU A 20 -8.05 3.90 7.30
CA GLU A 20 -9.35 4.20 6.69
C GLU A 20 -9.69 3.20 5.57
N ILE A 21 -8.71 2.80 4.76
CA ILE A 21 -8.87 1.74 3.77
C ILE A 21 -9.23 0.41 4.44
N ALA A 22 -8.51 0.02 5.50
CA ALA A 22 -8.78 -1.21 6.23
C ALA A 22 -10.18 -1.21 6.87
N ARG A 23 -10.57 -0.11 7.52
CA ARG A 23 -11.91 0.10 8.08
C ARG A 23 -13.00 -0.04 7.03
N ARG A 24 -12.81 0.56 5.85
CA ARG A 24 -13.76 0.50 4.74
C ARG A 24 -13.94 -0.94 4.24
N LEU A 25 -12.83 -1.64 3.98
CA LEU A 25 -12.84 -3.04 3.51
C LEU A 25 -13.44 -3.99 4.56
N SER A 26 -13.11 -3.79 5.83
CA SER A 26 -13.67 -4.54 6.96
C SER A 26 -15.19 -4.34 7.06
N GLY A 27 -15.67 -3.09 6.91
CA GLY A 27 -17.11 -2.77 6.86
C GLY A 27 -17.87 -3.41 5.70
N GLU A 28 -17.18 -3.80 4.61
CA GLU A 28 -17.75 -4.58 3.50
C GLU A 28 -17.68 -6.10 3.72
N GLY A 29 -17.19 -6.55 4.88
CA GLY A 29 -17.00 -7.96 5.21
C GLY A 29 -15.73 -8.57 4.61
N ASN A 30 -14.79 -7.77 4.10
CA ASN A 30 -13.54 -8.23 3.51
C ASN A 30 -12.31 -7.61 4.22
N PRO A 31 -12.11 -7.85 5.53
CA PRO A 31 -10.98 -7.29 6.25
C PRO A 31 -9.64 -7.72 5.60
N PRO A 32 -8.72 -6.79 5.31
CA PRO A 32 -7.48 -7.11 4.61
C PRO A 32 -6.43 -7.72 5.55
N VAL A 33 -5.41 -8.36 4.96
CA VAL A 33 -4.17 -8.71 5.65
C VAL A 33 -3.20 -7.54 5.50
N ALA A 34 -2.80 -6.91 6.59
CA ALA A 34 -1.93 -5.75 6.57
C ALA A 34 -0.45 -6.10 6.73
N PHE A 35 0.40 -5.53 5.88
CA PHE A 35 1.85 -5.54 5.97
C PHE A 35 2.31 -4.15 6.43
N SER A 36 2.63 -4.01 7.72
CA SER A 36 2.78 -2.69 8.36
C SER A 36 4.24 -2.32 8.62
N PHE A 37 4.64 -1.12 8.19
CA PHE A 37 5.90 -0.47 8.58
C PHE A 37 5.77 0.43 9.80
N ARG A 38 4.56 0.55 10.36
CA ARG A 38 4.27 1.42 11.49
C ARG A 38 4.83 0.81 12.77
N GLU A 39 5.32 1.67 13.67
CA GLU A 39 5.68 1.25 15.03
C GLU A 39 4.43 0.80 15.81
N ASP A 40 3.38 1.64 15.75
CA ASP A 40 2.07 1.37 16.33
C ASP A 40 1.09 0.83 15.28
N THR A 41 0.53 -0.33 15.59
CA THR A 41 -0.40 -1.10 14.77
C THR A 41 -1.78 -1.26 15.39
N ALA A 42 -2.05 -0.70 16.58
CA ALA A 42 -3.29 -0.94 17.30
C ALA A 42 -4.53 -0.61 16.46
N SER A 43 -4.52 0.53 15.76
CA SER A 43 -5.62 0.96 14.90
C SER A 43 -5.81 0.07 13.66
N LEU A 44 -4.74 -0.56 13.14
CA LEU A 44 -4.84 -1.53 12.05
C LEU A 44 -5.39 -2.86 12.56
N GLU A 45 -4.96 -3.31 13.73
CA GLU A 45 -5.40 -4.58 14.35
C GLU A 45 -6.93 -4.60 14.57
N GLU A 46 -7.54 -3.45 14.83
CA GLU A 46 -9.01 -3.31 14.97
C GLU A 46 -9.78 -3.50 13.65
N CYS A 47 -9.15 -3.33 12.50
CA CYS A 47 -9.83 -3.27 11.20
C CYS A 47 -9.22 -4.17 10.12
N THR A 48 -8.32 -5.08 10.49
CA THR A 48 -7.66 -6.04 9.60
C THR A 48 -7.90 -7.45 10.11
N SER A 49 -7.78 -8.44 9.22
CA SER A 49 -7.85 -9.84 9.64
C SER A 49 -6.56 -10.29 10.33
N GLU A 50 -5.44 -9.67 9.96
CA GLU A 50 -4.12 -9.94 10.49
C GLU A 50 -3.20 -8.74 10.21
N VAL A 51 -2.29 -8.44 11.14
CA VAL A 51 -1.22 -7.48 10.93
C VAL A 51 0.14 -8.17 11.00
N ILE A 52 0.87 -8.11 9.90
CA ILE A 52 2.24 -8.60 9.76
C ILE A 52 3.16 -7.38 9.87
N LYS A 53 3.94 -7.31 10.96
CA LYS A 53 4.93 -6.24 11.11
C LYS A 53 6.11 -6.47 10.15
N VAL A 54 6.41 -5.45 9.37
CA VAL A 54 7.50 -5.44 8.41
C VAL A 54 8.59 -4.51 8.93
N GLY A 55 9.65 -5.10 9.49
CA GLY A 55 10.77 -4.32 10.04
C GLY A 55 11.77 -3.81 8.99
N ARG A 56 11.67 -4.28 7.75
CA ARG A 56 12.61 -4.02 6.64
C ARG A 56 11.90 -4.10 5.29
N PRO A 57 12.30 -3.32 4.28
CA PRO A 57 11.65 -3.34 2.96
C PRO A 57 12.04 -4.58 2.13
N GLU A 58 11.59 -5.74 2.59
CA GLU A 58 11.80 -7.05 1.94
C GLU A 58 10.62 -7.36 1.01
N ILE A 59 10.54 -6.69 -0.13
CA ILE A 59 9.39 -6.79 -1.05
C ILE A 59 9.20 -8.21 -1.61
N GLY A 60 10.28 -8.96 -1.81
CA GLY A 60 10.24 -10.35 -2.26
C GLY A 60 9.70 -11.28 -1.19
N LYS A 61 9.96 -10.98 0.09
CA LYS A 61 9.32 -11.69 1.21
C LYS A 61 7.82 -11.39 1.27
N ILE A 62 7.42 -10.14 1.06
CA ILE A 62 6.01 -9.76 0.99
C ILE A 62 5.30 -10.49 -0.15
N VAL A 63 5.92 -10.59 -1.33
CA VAL A 63 5.37 -11.39 -2.44
C VAL A 63 5.16 -12.86 -2.03
N LYS A 64 6.16 -13.50 -1.42
CA LYS A 64 6.04 -14.89 -0.96
C LYS A 64 4.92 -15.05 0.07
N ASP A 65 4.79 -14.11 1.00
CA ASP A 65 3.72 -14.14 2.00
C ASP A 65 2.34 -13.97 1.37
N LEU A 66 2.20 -13.12 0.35
CA LEU A 66 0.96 -12.98 -0.43
C LEU A 66 0.63 -14.28 -1.18
N GLU A 67 1.60 -14.86 -1.89
CA GLU A 67 1.45 -16.13 -2.63
C GLU A 67 1.04 -17.28 -1.71
N ASN A 68 1.69 -17.45 -0.55
CA ASN A 68 1.37 -18.49 0.43
C ASN A 68 -0.05 -18.36 1.02
N ARG A 69 -0.67 -17.19 0.89
CA ARG A 69 -2.02 -16.88 1.38
C ARG A 69 -3.07 -16.84 0.26
N ASP A 70 -2.68 -17.19 -0.97
CA ASP A 70 -3.50 -17.05 -2.17
C ASP A 70 -4.04 -15.62 -2.40
N ILE A 71 -3.29 -14.60 -1.94
CA ILE A 71 -3.64 -13.19 -2.11
C ILE A 71 -3.01 -12.69 -3.41
N SER A 72 -3.86 -12.31 -4.37
CA SER A 72 -3.43 -11.81 -5.69
C SER A 72 -3.69 -10.31 -5.90
N SER A 73 -4.17 -9.61 -4.87
CA SER A 73 -4.49 -8.18 -4.93
C SER A 73 -3.86 -7.43 -3.76
N LEU A 74 -3.19 -6.32 -4.04
CA LEU A 74 -2.45 -5.52 -3.07
C LEU A 74 -2.83 -4.04 -3.18
N ILE A 75 -3.01 -3.36 -2.05
CA ILE A 75 -3.12 -1.89 -1.99
C ILE A 75 -1.85 -1.35 -1.34
N LEU A 76 -1.26 -0.32 -1.94
CA LEU A 76 -0.17 0.44 -1.35
C LEU A 76 -0.74 1.74 -0.77
N ALA A 77 -0.62 1.95 0.54
CA ALA A 77 -1.17 3.13 1.20
C ALA A 77 -0.24 3.66 2.29
N GLY A 78 -0.24 4.98 2.48
CA GLY A 78 0.55 5.65 3.50
C GLY A 78 1.97 6.01 3.06
N LEU A 79 2.68 6.68 3.96
CA LEU A 79 4.06 7.13 3.73
C LEU A 79 5.05 6.00 4.02
N VAL A 80 5.93 5.74 3.06
CA VAL A 80 7.12 4.90 3.29
C VAL A 80 8.34 5.81 3.38
N PRO A 81 8.98 5.93 4.55
CA PRO A 81 10.18 6.75 4.68
C PRO A 81 11.28 6.32 3.70
N LYS A 82 11.80 7.25 2.89
CA LYS A 82 12.90 6.99 1.94
C LYS A 82 14.13 6.35 2.60
N LYS A 83 14.36 6.68 3.88
CA LYS A 83 15.43 6.08 4.70
C LYS A 83 15.33 4.54 4.80
N LEU A 84 14.12 3.97 4.74
CA LEU A 84 13.94 2.53 4.74
C LEU A 84 14.30 1.96 3.38
N ILE A 85 13.78 2.58 2.31
CA ILE A 85 13.98 2.14 0.92
C ILE A 85 15.47 2.21 0.51
N TYR A 86 16.22 3.21 0.95
CA TYR A 86 17.62 3.41 0.54
C TYR A 86 18.68 2.89 1.52
N ARG A 87 18.27 2.16 2.57
CA ARG A 87 19.19 1.45 3.46
C ARG A 87 19.51 0.09 2.84
N ALA A 88 20.57 0.05 2.05
CA ALA A 88 21.00 -1.13 1.30
C ALA A 88 21.24 -2.39 2.18
N ASP A 89 21.48 -2.24 3.47
CA ASP A 89 21.61 -3.33 4.45
C ASP A 89 20.26 -3.93 4.89
N LEU A 90 19.15 -3.23 4.63
CA LEU A 90 17.79 -3.63 4.99
C LEU A 90 16.98 -4.12 3.78
N MET A 91 17.48 -3.92 2.56
CA MET A 91 16.82 -4.34 1.32
C MET A 91 17.10 -5.82 1.02
N ASP A 92 16.08 -6.53 0.55
CA ASP A 92 16.30 -7.82 -0.09
C ASP A 92 16.88 -7.66 -1.51
N ASP A 93 17.31 -8.77 -2.10
CA ASP A 93 17.93 -8.74 -3.43
C ASP A 93 16.97 -8.26 -4.52
N ASP A 94 15.68 -8.54 -4.38
CA ASP A 94 14.63 -8.07 -5.29
C ASP A 94 14.56 -6.53 -5.29
N LEU A 95 14.43 -5.89 -4.13
CA LEU A 95 14.38 -4.44 -4.04
C LEU A 95 15.72 -3.80 -4.46
N ARG A 96 16.85 -4.42 -4.13
CA ARG A 96 18.18 -3.94 -4.57
C ARG A 96 18.29 -3.91 -6.10
N ASN A 97 17.81 -4.95 -6.78
CA ASN A 97 17.81 -5.05 -8.23
C ASN A 97 16.88 -4.02 -8.89
N ILE A 98 15.73 -3.75 -8.29
CA ILE A 98 14.84 -2.67 -8.76
C ILE A 98 15.58 -1.34 -8.68
N ILE A 99 16.10 -0.97 -7.49
CA ILE A 99 16.71 0.34 -7.28
C ILE A 99 18.00 0.54 -8.09
N SER A 100 18.74 -0.54 -8.40
CA SER A 100 19.96 -0.46 -9.22
C SER A 100 19.69 -0.24 -10.71
N THR A 101 18.49 -0.59 -11.20
CA THR A 101 18.12 -0.48 -12.61
C THR A 101 17.37 0.82 -12.96
N LEU A 102 17.00 1.61 -11.95
CA LEU A 102 16.32 2.89 -12.16
C LEU A 102 17.23 3.97 -12.75
N SER A 103 16.78 4.62 -13.82
CA SER A 103 17.46 5.78 -14.42
C SER A 103 17.34 7.06 -13.56
N SER A 104 16.29 7.15 -12.74
CA SER A 104 16.04 8.23 -11.77
C SER A 104 15.55 7.65 -10.44
N ARG A 105 15.92 8.28 -9.33
CA ARG A 105 15.52 7.89 -7.96
C ARG A 105 14.47 8.83 -7.37
N ASP A 106 13.71 9.51 -8.22
CA ASP A 106 12.54 10.25 -7.79
C ASP A 106 11.39 9.32 -7.35
N ASP A 107 10.41 9.89 -6.65
CA ASP A 107 9.35 9.11 -6.02
C ASP A 107 8.44 8.41 -7.04
N HIS A 108 8.27 9.01 -8.23
CA HIS A 108 7.44 8.44 -9.28
C HIS A 108 8.11 7.22 -9.90
N ALA A 109 9.41 7.31 -10.23
CA ALA A 109 10.18 6.20 -10.77
C ALA A 109 10.26 5.02 -9.80
N VAL A 110 10.51 5.30 -8.51
CA VAL A 110 10.59 4.25 -7.47
C VAL A 110 9.25 3.57 -7.27
N LEU A 111 8.16 4.33 -7.09
CA LEU A 111 6.83 3.75 -6.89
C LEU A 111 6.40 2.92 -8.10
N GLY A 112 6.60 3.44 -9.33
CA GLY A 112 6.26 2.73 -10.55
C GLY A 112 6.99 1.39 -10.70
N ALA A 113 8.27 1.34 -10.30
CA ALA A 113 9.04 0.11 -10.38
C ALA A 113 8.67 -0.91 -9.28
N VAL A 114 8.34 -0.44 -8.08
CA VAL A 114 7.78 -1.30 -7.01
C VAL A 114 6.45 -1.90 -7.45
N VAL A 115 5.55 -1.10 -8.04
CA VAL A 115 4.28 -1.59 -8.61
C VAL A 115 4.54 -2.63 -9.69
N SER A 116 5.41 -2.32 -10.65
CA SER A 116 5.76 -3.23 -11.74
C SER A 116 6.32 -4.56 -11.24
N PHE A 117 7.09 -4.54 -10.16
CA PHE A 117 7.60 -5.75 -9.53
C PHE A 117 6.48 -6.65 -9.00
N PHE A 118 5.55 -6.10 -8.21
CA PHE A 118 4.40 -6.87 -7.73
C PHE A 118 3.57 -7.44 -8.89
N GLU A 119 3.28 -6.62 -9.90
CA GLU A 119 2.51 -7.06 -11.07
C GLU A 119 3.22 -8.15 -11.86
N SER A 120 4.55 -8.08 -12.00
CA SER A 120 5.35 -9.13 -12.65
C SER A 120 5.31 -10.48 -11.92
N ARG A 121 4.93 -10.48 -10.64
CA ARG A 121 4.75 -11.67 -9.80
C ARG A 121 3.27 -12.10 -9.69
N GLY A 122 2.38 -11.54 -10.51
CA GLY A 122 0.96 -11.86 -10.50
C GLY A 122 0.16 -11.20 -9.37
N ILE A 123 0.76 -10.25 -8.65
CA ILE A 123 0.08 -9.46 -7.61
C ILE A 123 -0.45 -8.17 -8.25
N ARG A 124 -1.76 -8.08 -8.43
CA ARG A 124 -2.42 -6.88 -8.97
C ARG A 124 -2.39 -5.76 -7.94
N VAL A 125 -1.77 -4.62 -8.27
CA VAL A 125 -1.82 -3.44 -7.41
C VAL A 125 -3.09 -2.64 -7.69
N LEU A 126 -3.94 -2.50 -6.67
CA LEU A 126 -5.24 -1.86 -6.77
C LEU A 126 -5.16 -0.36 -6.46
N PRO A 127 -5.88 0.50 -7.21
CA PRO A 127 -5.98 1.92 -6.89
C PRO A 127 -6.94 2.13 -5.71
N TYR A 128 -6.48 2.76 -4.62
CA TYR A 128 -7.32 3.00 -3.44
C TYR A 128 -8.43 4.03 -3.66
N ARG A 129 -8.35 4.85 -4.72
CA ARG A 129 -9.36 5.87 -5.07
C ARG A 129 -10.77 5.28 -5.28
N GLU A 130 -10.85 3.99 -5.62
CA GLU A 130 -12.11 3.27 -5.83
C GLU A 130 -12.67 2.70 -4.52
N ILE A 131 -11.85 2.65 -3.46
CA ILE A 131 -12.18 2.07 -2.17
C ILE A 131 -12.68 3.14 -1.21
N VAL A 132 -12.01 4.29 -1.16
CA VAL A 132 -12.35 5.44 -0.31
C VAL A 132 -12.72 6.68 -1.14
N PRO A 133 -13.74 6.62 -2.01
CA PRO A 133 -14.12 7.74 -2.88
C PRO A 133 -14.53 8.99 -2.10
N GLU A 134 -15.05 8.84 -0.88
CA GLU A 134 -15.43 9.92 0.03
C GLU A 134 -14.24 10.75 0.53
N MET A 135 -13.03 10.20 0.50
CA MET A 135 -11.80 10.91 0.85
C MET A 135 -11.26 11.76 -0.32
N LEU A 136 -11.84 11.62 -1.51
CA LEU A 136 -11.42 12.39 -2.68
C LEU A 136 -12.06 13.78 -2.66
N ALA A 137 -11.24 14.78 -2.94
CA ALA A 137 -11.72 16.12 -3.22
C ALA A 137 -12.70 16.08 -4.40
N ARG A 138 -13.92 16.57 -4.18
CA ARG A 138 -14.90 16.75 -5.25
C ARG A 138 -14.50 17.93 -6.12
N GLU A 139 -14.85 17.86 -7.40
CA GLU A 139 -14.70 19.00 -8.29
C GLU A 139 -15.51 20.20 -7.78
N GLY A 140 -14.89 21.38 -7.83
CA GLY A 140 -15.49 22.63 -7.40
C GLY A 140 -14.91 23.17 -6.10
N ILE A 141 -15.68 24.04 -5.44
CA ILE A 141 -15.25 24.72 -4.21
C ILE A 141 -15.44 23.75 -3.03
N ILE A 142 -14.33 23.33 -2.43
CA ILE A 142 -14.33 22.41 -1.28
C ILE A 142 -14.65 23.17 0.01
N ALA A 143 -13.97 24.30 0.23
CA ALA A 143 -14.15 25.15 1.40
C ALA A 143 -13.71 26.59 1.10
N GLY A 144 -14.18 27.54 1.91
CA GLY A 144 -13.76 28.94 1.85
C GLY A 144 -14.48 29.79 0.81
N ARG A 145 -13.91 30.98 0.54
CA ARG A 145 -14.49 31.95 -0.39
C ARG A 145 -14.25 31.51 -1.83
N ARG A 146 -15.23 31.77 -2.69
CA ARG A 146 -15.14 31.50 -4.13
C ARG A 146 -13.91 32.24 -4.72
N PRO A 147 -13.07 31.56 -5.52
CA PRO A 147 -12.00 32.23 -6.26
C PRO A 147 -12.57 33.37 -7.08
N LEU A 148 -11.89 34.52 -7.08
CA LEU A 148 -12.25 35.61 -7.98
C LEU A 148 -11.90 35.21 -9.43
N PRO A 149 -12.62 35.76 -10.42
CA PRO A 149 -12.37 35.49 -11.84
C PRO A 149 -10.92 35.71 -12.27
#